data_AF-A0A7V2IKQ3-F1
#
_entry.id   AF-A0A7V2IKQ3-F1
#
_cell.length_a   1.000
_cell.length_b   1.000
_cell.length_c   1.000
_cell.angle_alpha   90.00
_cell.angle_beta   90.00
_cell.angle_gamma   90.00
#
_symmetry.space_group_name_H-M   'P 1'
#
loop_
_entity.id
_entity.type
_entity.pdbx_description
1 polymer ?
#
loop_
_entity_poly.entity_id
_entity_poly.type
_entity_poly.pdbx_seq_one_letter_code
_entity_poly.pdbx_strand_id
1 'polypeptide(L)'
;MASMAQTRVCSREKDLDPLANKSKQICVFIAPEEYDKILVDHKAFRQALDHVIEQHPELFPSIIQQGYNLHDILPESKKMSGIRLRRIKLSTGDVYTIRPSFVMPYVMGYTDDVITTTGCIIC
;
A
#
# COMPACT_ATOMS: atom_id res chain seq x y z
N MET A 1 -10.75 27.79 45.20
CA MET A 1 -11.28 26.46 44.89
C MET A 1 -10.41 25.86 43.80
N ALA A 2 -9.67 24.80 44.14
CA ALA A 2 -8.77 24.10 43.23
C ALA A 2 -9.57 23.20 42.29
N SER A 3 -9.21 23.14 41.01
CA SER A 3 -9.54 22.02 40.14
C SER A 3 -8.39 21.81 39.16
N MET A 4 -7.84 20.60 39.23
CA MET A 4 -6.54 20.17 38.73
C MET A 4 -6.43 20.20 37.19
N ALA A 5 -5.30 20.70 36.69
CA ALA A 5 -4.87 20.41 35.33
C ALA A 5 -4.58 18.91 35.21
N GLN A 6 -5.43 18.19 34.48
CA GLN A 6 -5.16 16.80 34.12
C GLN A 6 -4.10 16.78 33.02
N THR A 7 -2.83 16.69 33.42
CA THR A 7 -1.75 16.31 32.50
C THR A 7 -1.98 14.86 32.08
N ARG A 8 -2.30 14.65 30.80
CA ARG A 8 -2.41 13.31 30.23
C ARG A 8 -1.01 12.70 30.16
N VAL A 9 -0.70 11.82 31.08
CA VAL A 9 0.50 10.98 31.02
C VAL A 9 0.26 9.92 29.94
N CYS A 10 0.85 10.10 28.76
CA CYS A 10 0.93 9.03 27.76
C CYS A 10 2.02 8.03 28.17
N SER A 11 1.73 7.17 29.14
CA SER A 11 2.58 6.02 29.44
C SER A 11 2.21 4.85 28.52
N ARG A 12 2.78 4.87 27.30
CA ARG A 12 3.05 3.66 26.52
C ARG A 12 4.35 3.86 25.77
N GLU A 13 5.47 3.62 26.44
CA GLU A 13 6.68 3.19 25.76
C GLU A 13 6.36 1.80 25.19
N LYS A 14 5.89 1.80 23.95
CA LYS A 14 5.73 0.58 23.18
C LYS A 14 7.12 0.29 22.66
N ASP A 15 7.73 -0.82 23.07
CA ASP A 15 8.95 -1.33 22.46
C ASP A 15 8.78 -1.24 20.94
N LEU A 16 9.52 -0.32 20.32
CA LEU A 16 9.55 -0.17 18.88
C LEU A 16 10.36 -1.35 18.37
N ASP A 17 9.76 -2.52 18.29
CA ASP A 17 10.22 -3.55 17.38
C ASP A 17 10.05 -2.96 15.97
N PRO A 18 11.13 -2.59 15.26
CA PRO A 18 11.04 -2.00 13.92
C PRO A 18 10.47 -3.00 12.90
N LEU A 19 10.20 -4.24 13.32
CA LEU A 19 9.56 -5.30 12.56
C LEU A 19 8.06 -5.51 12.85
N ALA A 20 7.56 -5.10 14.02
CA ALA A 20 6.22 -5.50 14.48
C ALA A 20 5.06 -4.78 13.77
N ASN A 21 5.32 -3.64 13.12
CA ASN A 21 4.32 -2.87 12.37
C ASN A 21 4.85 -2.37 11.03
N LYS A 22 5.56 -3.21 10.27
CA LYS A 22 5.82 -2.88 8.86
C LYS A 22 4.49 -3.00 8.12
N SER A 23 3.93 -1.89 7.65
CA SER A 23 2.83 -1.94 6.68
C SER A 23 3.32 -2.78 5.50
N LYS A 24 2.85 -4.02 5.36
CA LYS A 24 3.23 -4.96 4.29
C LYS A 24 2.60 -4.51 2.97
N GLN A 25 2.94 -3.31 2.52
CA GLN A 25 2.47 -2.71 1.27
C GLN A 25 3.65 -2.53 0.33
N ILE A 26 3.49 -2.97 -0.91
CA ILE A 26 4.48 -2.79 -1.97
C ILE A 26 3.88 -1.81 -2.97
N CYS A 27 4.60 -0.72 -3.23
CA CYS A 27 4.19 0.27 -4.22
C CYS A 27 4.68 -0.18 -5.59
N VAL A 28 3.76 -0.27 -6.55
CA VAL A 28 4.03 -0.75 -7.91
C VAL A 28 3.61 0.31 -8.92
N PHE A 29 4.45 0.55 -9.93
CA PHE A 29 4.17 1.48 -11.01
C PHE A 29 3.25 0.82 -12.05
N ILE A 30 1.94 1.06 -11.93
CA ILE A 30 0.91 0.64 -12.90
C ILE A 30 -0.04 1.82 -13.10
N ALA A 31 -0.43 2.07 -14.36
CA ALA A 31 -1.41 3.10 -14.70
C ALA A 31 -2.83 2.72 -14.21
N PRO A 32 -3.65 3.68 -13.78
CA PRO A 32 -4.98 3.40 -13.24
C PRO A 32 -5.88 2.66 -14.22
N GLU A 33 -5.86 3.00 -15.51
CA GLU A 33 -6.69 2.37 -16.54
C GLU A 33 -6.31 0.92 -16.80
N GLU A 34 -5.02 0.61 -16.66
CA GLU A 34 -4.50 -0.75 -16.81
C GLU A 34 -4.82 -1.57 -15.55
N TYR A 35 -4.64 -0.97 -14.38
CA TYR A 35 -4.91 -1.59 -13.08
C TYR A 35 -6.34 -2.11 -12.98
N ASP A 36 -7.34 -1.29 -13.35
CA ASP A 36 -8.76 -1.68 -13.28
C ASP A 36 -9.09 -2.89 -14.19
N LYS A 37 -8.47 -2.94 -15.38
CA LYS A 37 -8.66 -4.05 -16.34
C LYS A 37 -8.06 -5.35 -15.83
N ILE A 38 -6.83 -5.29 -15.30
CA ILE A 38 -6.12 -6.48 -14.82
C ILE A 38 -6.56 -6.90 -13.41
N LEU A 39 -7.28 -6.06 -12.66
CA LEU A 39 -7.66 -6.36 -11.28
C LEU A 39 -8.50 -7.64 -11.17
N VAL A 40 -9.42 -7.84 -12.11
CA VAL A 40 -10.31 -9.02 -12.15
C VAL A 40 -9.61 -10.23 -12.75
N ASP A 41 -8.74 -10.03 -13.75
CA ASP A 41 -8.07 -11.12 -14.45
C ASP A 41 -6.79 -11.58 -13.73
N HIS A 42 -6.79 -12.81 -13.22
CA HIS A 42 -5.65 -13.36 -12.49
C HIS A 42 -4.39 -13.52 -13.34
N LYS A 43 -4.53 -13.84 -14.63
CA LYS A 43 -3.39 -14.10 -15.52
C LYS A 43 -2.75 -12.78 -15.94
N ALA A 44 -3.55 -11.82 -16.37
CA ALA A 44 -3.08 -10.49 -16.75
C ALA A 44 -2.41 -9.78 -15.57
N PHE A 45 -2.99 -9.86 -14.36
CA PHE A 45 -2.36 -9.31 -13.16
C PHE A 45 -0.99 -9.95 -12.87
N ARG A 46 -0.89 -11.27 -13.06
CA ARG A 46 0.38 -11.98 -12.87
C ARG A 46 1.43 -11.51 -13.87
N GLN A 47 1.08 -11.43 -15.15
CA GLN A 47 1.99 -10.97 -16.20
C GLN A 47 2.47 -9.53 -15.98
N ALA A 48 1.56 -8.62 -15.60
CA ALA A 48 1.92 -7.24 -15.27
C ALA A 48 2.85 -7.17 -14.06
N LEU A 49 2.59 -7.97 -13.02
CA LEU A 49 3.43 -8.01 -11.83
C LEU A 49 4.81 -8.63 -12.10
N ASP A 50 4.88 -9.70 -12.88
CA ASP A 50 6.15 -10.30 -13.32
C ASP A 50 6.99 -9.25 -14.07
N HIS A 51 6.38 -8.48 -14.98
CA HIS A 51 7.07 -7.40 -15.69
C HIS A 51 7.63 -6.32 -14.75
N VAL A 52 6.86 -5.91 -13.74
CA VAL A 52 7.33 -4.94 -12.73
C VAL A 52 8.46 -5.53 -11.89
N ILE A 53 8.39 -6.80 -11.51
CA ILE A 53 9.44 -7.48 -10.75
C ILE A 53 10.74 -7.54 -11.56
N GLU A 54 10.65 -7.77 -12.87
CA GLU A 54 11.80 -7.74 -13.78
C GLU A 54 12.41 -6.34 -13.91
N GLN A 55 11.58 -5.30 -13.97
CA GLN A 55 12.04 -3.90 -14.07
C GLN A 55 12.64 -3.38 -12.76
N HIS A 56 12.04 -3.73 -11.62
CA HIS A 56 12.35 -3.16 -10.30
C HIS A 56 12.44 -4.25 -9.22
N PRO A 57 13.43 -5.16 -9.31
CA PRO A 57 13.59 -6.23 -8.32
C PRO A 57 13.88 -5.69 -6.91
N GLU A 58 14.42 -4.48 -6.78
CA GLU A 58 14.72 -3.81 -5.50
C GLU A 58 13.49 -3.44 -4.68
N LEU A 59 12.32 -3.30 -5.31
CA LEU A 59 11.06 -2.99 -4.62
C LEU A 59 10.48 -4.21 -3.90
N PHE A 60 10.93 -5.40 -4.28
CA PHE A 60 10.39 -6.65 -3.78
C PHE A 60 11.39 -7.35 -2.85
N PRO A 61 10.90 -8.09 -1.85
CA PRO A 61 11.78 -8.95 -1.07
C PRO A 61 12.37 -10.03 -1.98
N SER A 62 13.64 -10.39 -1.80
CA SER A 62 14.34 -11.39 -2.61
C SER A 62 13.63 -12.76 -2.67
N ILE A 63 12.83 -13.06 -1.65
CA ILE A 63 11.98 -14.25 -1.55
C ILE A 63 10.96 -14.34 -2.71
N ILE A 64 10.56 -13.21 -3.32
CA ILE A 64 9.59 -13.23 -4.43
C ILE A 64 10.07 -14.05 -5.63
N GLN A 65 11.39 -14.20 -5.80
CA GLN A 65 12.00 -15.04 -6.84
C GLN A 65 11.68 -16.53 -6.68
N GLN A 66 11.33 -16.97 -5.46
CA GLN A 66 10.86 -18.34 -5.21
C GLN A 66 9.40 -18.54 -5.64
N GLY A 67 8.72 -17.47 -6.04
CA GLY A 67 7.33 -17.46 -6.47
C GLY A 67 6.40 -16.84 -5.45
N TYR A 68 5.24 -16.40 -5.94
CA TYR A 68 4.16 -15.84 -5.15
C TYR A 68 2.81 -16.36 -5.65
N ASN A 69 1.83 -16.32 -4.75
CA ASN A 69 0.44 -16.64 -5.03
C ASN A 69 -0.44 -15.41 -4.89
N LEU A 70 -1.38 -15.22 -5.82
CA LEU A 70 -2.41 -14.20 -5.69
C LEU A 70 -3.42 -14.69 -4.64
N HIS A 71 -3.58 -13.93 -3.56
CA HIS A 71 -4.41 -14.35 -2.42
C HIS A 71 -5.84 -13.82 -2.60
N ASP A 72 -6.09 -12.58 -2.20
CA ASP A 72 -7.42 -11.97 -2.24
C ASP A 72 -7.39 -10.56 -2.80
N ILE A 73 -8.56 -10.08 -3.19
CA ILE A 73 -8.83 -8.68 -3.46
C ILE A 73 -9.48 -8.09 -2.19
N LEU A 74 -8.92 -7.02 -1.66
CA LEU A 74 -9.52 -6.29 -0.55
C LEU A 74 -10.88 -5.72 -0.97
N PRO A 75 -11.82 -5.62 -0.01
CA PRO A 75 -13.01 -4.84 -0.23
C PRO A 75 -12.64 -3.38 -0.53
N GLU A 76 -13.55 -2.68 -1.19
CA GLU A 76 -13.39 -1.27 -1.50
C GLU A 76 -13.06 -0.46 -0.24
N SER A 77 -12.14 0.49 -0.39
CA SER A 77 -11.75 1.35 0.72
C SER A 77 -12.91 2.27 1.11
N LYS A 78 -13.24 2.33 2.40
CA LYS A 78 -14.24 3.29 2.93
C LYS A 78 -13.85 4.75 2.70
N LYS A 79 -12.56 5.02 2.51
CA LYS A 79 -12.02 6.36 2.27
C LYS A 79 -12.07 6.76 0.80
N MET A 80 -12.07 5.79 -0.10
CA MET A 80 -11.93 6.03 -1.53
C MET A 80 -12.72 4.97 -2.29
N SER A 81 -13.94 5.36 -2.68
CA SER A 81 -14.86 4.50 -3.41
C SER A 81 -14.26 4.08 -4.75
N GLY A 82 -14.35 2.78 -5.07
CA GLY A 82 -13.86 2.21 -6.34
C GLY A 82 -12.43 1.67 -6.32
N ILE A 83 -11.60 2.01 -5.34
CA ILE A 83 -10.25 1.44 -5.26
C ILE A 83 -10.28 0.10 -4.53
N ARG A 84 -9.91 -0.95 -5.25
CA ARG A 84 -9.70 -2.30 -4.72
C ARG A 84 -8.22 -2.60 -4.75
N LEU A 85 -7.68 -3.17 -3.67
CA LEU A 85 -6.27 -3.53 -3.58
C LEU A 85 -6.13 -5.04 -3.64
N ARG A 86 -5.05 -5.53 -4.24
CA ARG A 86 -4.81 -6.97 -4.36
C ARG A 86 -3.70 -7.42 -3.42
N ARG A 87 -3.89 -8.57 -2.76
CA ARG A 87 -2.89 -9.18 -1.89
C ARG A 87 -2.17 -10.30 -2.59
N ILE A 88 -0.86 -10.34 -2.40
CA ILE A 88 0.00 -11.45 -2.78
C ILE A 88 0.51 -12.14 -1.52
N LYS A 89 0.59 -13.46 -1.57
CA LYS A 89 1.18 -14.29 -0.54
C LYS A 89 2.49 -14.85 -1.07
N LEU A 90 3.57 -14.58 -0.36
CA LEU A 90 4.87 -15.19 -0.64
C LEU A 90 4.89 -16.63 -0.12
N SER A 91 5.83 -17.42 -0.65
CA SER A 91 6.12 -18.79 -0.22
C SER A 91 6.46 -18.88 1.28
N THR A 92 7.02 -17.83 1.90
CA THR A 92 7.26 -17.77 3.35
C THR A 92 6.00 -17.66 4.20
N GLY A 93 4.84 -17.44 3.57
CA GLY A 93 3.57 -17.20 4.26
C GLY A 93 3.28 -15.72 4.52
N ASP A 94 4.21 -14.83 4.20
CA ASP A 94 4.00 -13.38 4.29
C ASP A 94 2.99 -12.88 3.26
N VAL A 95 2.05 -12.06 3.71
CA VAL A 95 1.04 -11.44 2.86
C VAL A 95 1.38 -9.98 2.67
N TYR A 96 1.56 -9.58 1.42
CA TYR A 96 1.79 -8.20 1.00
C TYR A 96 0.60 -7.68 0.22
N THR A 97 0.27 -6.42 0.43
CA THR A 97 -0.75 -5.71 -0.35
C THR A 97 -0.06 -4.93 -1.45
N ILE A 98 -0.46 -5.18 -2.69
CA ILE A 98 0.02 -4.43 -3.85
C ILE A 98 -0.79 -3.14 -3.94
N ARG A 99 -0.09 -2.03 -3.77
CA ARG A 99 -0.64 -0.69 -3.92
C ARG A 99 -0.09 -0.10 -5.22
N PRO A 100 -0.93 0.37 -6.14
CA PRO A 100 -0.40 1.07 -7.30
C PRO A 100 0.19 2.44 -6.90
N SER A 101 1.05 3.00 -7.75
CA SER A 101 1.76 4.25 -7.49
C SER A 101 0.84 5.49 -7.46
N PHE A 102 -0.27 5.47 -8.20
CA PHE A 102 -1.24 6.56 -8.29
C PHE A 102 -2.10 6.77 -7.03
N VAL A 103 -2.09 5.82 -6.09
CA VAL A 103 -2.85 5.89 -4.85
C VAL A 103 -1.94 6.27 -3.71
N MET A 104 -2.30 7.21 -2.84
CA MET A 104 -1.46 7.56 -1.68
C MET A 104 -1.44 6.47 -0.59
N PRO A 105 -0.43 6.47 0.31
CA PRO A 105 -0.45 5.61 1.50
C PRO A 105 -1.75 5.78 2.28
N TYR A 106 -2.22 4.72 2.93
CA TYR A 106 -3.50 4.67 3.64
C TYR A 106 -4.75 4.95 2.79
N VAL A 107 -4.61 4.92 1.45
CA VAL A 107 -5.71 5.13 0.49
C VAL A 107 -6.44 6.45 0.79
N MET A 108 -5.65 7.53 0.91
CA MET A 108 -6.12 8.86 1.33
C MET A 108 -6.46 9.79 0.16
N GLY A 109 -6.10 9.43 -1.08
CA GLY A 109 -6.28 10.27 -2.26
C GLY A 109 -5.49 9.74 -3.46
N TYR A 110 -5.71 10.33 -4.64
CA TYR A 110 -4.87 10.09 -5.81
C TYR A 110 -3.65 11.00 -5.76
N THR A 111 -2.57 10.58 -6.40
CA THR A 111 -1.36 11.40 -6.52
C THR A 111 -1.63 12.68 -7.31
N ASP A 112 -2.55 12.65 -8.27
CA ASP A 112 -2.95 13.81 -9.10
C ASP A 112 -3.60 14.97 -8.30
N ASP A 113 -4.35 14.65 -7.24
CA ASP A 113 -4.97 15.66 -6.36
C ASP A 113 -3.91 16.50 -5.61
N VAL A 114 -2.78 15.89 -5.28
CA VAL A 114 -1.68 16.55 -4.55
C VAL A 114 -0.83 17.42 -5.47
N ILE A 115 -0.60 16.96 -6.71
CA ILE A 115 0.19 17.72 -7.70
C ILE A 115 -0.49 19.06 -8.00
N THR A 116 -1.82 19.06 -8.16
CA THR A 116 -2.58 20.28 -8.45
C THR A 116 -2.56 21.28 -7.27
N THR A 117 -2.47 20.78 -6.04
CA THR A 117 -2.47 21.62 -4.82
C THR A 117 -1.09 22.22 -4.51
N THR A 118 -0.02 21.72 -5.13
CA THR A 118 1.36 22.22 -4.96
C THR A 118 1.62 23.52 -5.74
N GLY A 119 0.60 24.08 -6.40
CA GLY A 119 0.68 25.40 -7.03
C GLY A 119 0.34 26.61 -6.14
N CYS A 120 -0.10 26.42 -4.89
CA CYS A 120 -0.67 27.53 -4.10
C CYS A 120 -0.17 27.67 -2.64
N ILE A 121 0.88 26.94 -2.22
CA ILE A 121 1.33 26.94 -0.80
C ILE A 121 2.58 27.81 -0.57
N ILE A 122 2.99 28.66 -1.52
CA ILE A 122 4.17 29.53 -1.35
C ILE A 122 3.95 31.00 -1.74
N CYS A 123 2.72 31.52 -1.63
CA CYS A 123 2.46 32.97 -1.75
C CYS A 123 1.98 33.53 -0.42
#